data_AF-A0A7C5GMU9-F1
#
_entry.id   AF-A0A7C5GMU9-F1
#
_cell.length_a   1.000
_cell.length_b   1.000
_cell.length_c   1.000
_cell.angle_alpha   90.00
_cell.angle_beta   90.00
_cell.angle_gamma   90.00
#
_symmetry.space_group_name_H-M   'P 1'
#
loop_
_entity.id
_entity.type
_entity.pdbx_description
1 polymer ?
#
loop_
_entity_poly.entity_id
_entity_poly.type
_entity_poly.pdbx_seq_one_letter_code
_entity_poly.pdbx_strand_id
1 'polypeptide(L)'
;MKQPKKPAPTPTSWFLKTTCPIVPQGELSATIHPGTASINAEVWNRLAGGEGSHTPNPFSNHAFFLALEQSGSAIAQTGWQPQHILLSQNETPVALMPLFLKSHSQGEYVFDHAWADAFERAGGNYYPKLQASIPFTPVTSQKMFVPSNRLDLKRALLETARQLADQLNLSSVHATFVSKEEAQLAEQNGWLSRLDTQFHWKNRGFSRFDDFVQTLSSRKRKAIIRERKKVRESNITIEWLQGKDIAARHWDKFFEFY
;
A
#
# COMPACT_ATOMS: atom_id res chain seq x y z
N MET A 1 -44.31 9.94 -1.82
CA MET A 1 -43.36 10.89 -1.21
C MET A 1 -42.27 10.09 -0.51
N LYS A 2 -41.04 10.07 -1.07
CA LYS A 2 -39.88 9.41 -0.45
C LYS A 2 -39.27 10.36 0.58
N GLN A 3 -39.08 9.90 1.81
CA GLN A 3 -38.41 10.68 2.86
C GLN A 3 -36.95 10.96 2.47
N PRO A 4 -36.37 12.13 2.83
CA PRO A 4 -34.97 12.42 2.56
C PRO A 4 -34.06 11.58 3.45
N LYS A 5 -33.03 10.98 2.84
CA LYS A 5 -31.94 10.29 3.56
C LYS A 5 -31.21 11.29 4.46
N LYS A 6 -31.00 10.92 5.74
CA LYS A 6 -30.12 11.67 6.65
C LYS A 6 -28.71 11.76 6.06
N PRO A 7 -28.02 12.90 6.18
CA PRO A 7 -26.64 13.03 5.75
C PRO A 7 -25.72 12.15 6.60
N ALA A 8 -24.68 11.58 5.96
CA ALA A 8 -23.63 10.85 6.64
C ALA A 8 -22.88 11.77 7.63
N PRO A 9 -22.44 11.26 8.80
CA PRO A 9 -21.70 12.07 9.76
C PRO A 9 -20.35 12.51 9.18
N THR A 10 -20.03 13.80 9.34
CA THR A 10 -18.74 14.41 9.00
C THR A 10 -17.66 13.93 9.99
N PRO A 11 -16.51 13.41 9.54
CA PRO A 11 -15.46 12.94 10.44
C PRO A 11 -14.53 14.09 10.82
N THR A 12 -14.82 14.81 11.91
CA THR A 12 -13.96 15.92 12.37
C THR A 12 -13.47 15.80 13.83
N SER A 13 -13.36 14.59 14.38
CA SER A 13 -12.70 14.40 15.69
C SER A 13 -12.10 13.00 15.84
N TRP A 14 -10.94 12.76 15.20
CA TRP A 14 -10.14 11.55 15.43
C TRP A 14 -8.68 11.86 15.79
N PHE A 15 -8.39 13.07 16.24
CA PHE A 15 -7.04 13.42 16.71
C PHE A 15 -6.90 13.03 18.19
N LEU A 16 -6.48 11.80 18.44
CA LEU A 16 -5.92 11.39 19.73
C LEU A 16 -4.45 11.05 19.52
N LYS A 17 -3.55 11.86 20.09
CA LYS A 17 -2.16 11.46 20.34
C LYS A 17 -2.19 10.52 21.54
N THR A 18 -2.37 9.23 21.29
CA THR A 18 -2.34 8.22 22.34
C THR A 18 -0.98 7.54 22.32
N THR A 19 -0.11 7.88 23.27
CA THR A 19 1.08 7.08 23.58
C THR A 19 0.62 5.81 24.30
N CYS A 20 0.88 4.65 23.71
CA CYS A 20 0.51 3.36 24.26
C CYS A 20 1.72 2.78 25.02
N PRO A 21 1.66 2.58 26.36
CA PRO A 21 2.76 1.97 27.10
C PRO A 21 2.50 0.47 27.31
N ILE A 22 3.39 -0.41 26.83
CA ILE A 22 3.42 -1.83 27.25
C ILE A 22 4.88 -2.35 27.38
N VAL A 23 5.25 -2.58 28.65
CA VAL A 23 6.01 -3.69 29.30
C VAL A 23 7.43 -4.08 28.78
N PRO A 24 8.43 -4.27 29.69
CA PRO A 24 9.84 -4.13 29.33
C PRO A 24 10.62 -5.43 29.08
N GLN A 25 11.38 -5.44 27.99
CA GLN A 25 12.82 -5.75 27.98
C GLN A 25 13.48 -4.86 26.93
N GLY A 26 13.93 -3.69 27.40
CA GLY A 26 14.10 -2.47 26.60
C GLY A 26 12.71 -1.86 26.31
N GLU A 27 12.45 -0.64 26.77
CA GLU A 27 11.11 -0.06 26.73
C GLU A 27 10.73 0.24 25.27
N LEU A 28 9.94 -0.66 24.66
CA LEU A 28 9.38 -0.48 23.34
C LEU A 28 8.12 0.38 23.49
N SER A 29 8.06 1.49 22.76
CA SER A 29 6.89 2.36 22.70
C SER A 29 6.35 2.45 21.28
N ALA A 30 5.04 2.64 21.15
CA ALA A 30 4.37 2.85 19.88
C ALA A 30 3.81 4.26 19.80
N THR A 31 4.09 4.95 18.69
CA THR A 31 3.48 6.24 18.34
C THR A 31 2.69 6.11 17.05
N ILE A 32 1.44 6.59 17.05
CA ILE A 32 0.59 6.64 15.86
C ILE A 32 0.71 8.01 15.21
N HIS A 33 1.19 8.01 13.97
CA HIS A 33 1.45 9.22 13.19
C HIS A 33 0.28 9.49 12.23
N PRO A 34 -0.29 10.72 12.25
CA PRO A 34 -1.48 11.06 11.46
C PRO A 34 -1.20 11.30 9.97
N GLY A 35 0.05 11.14 9.54
CA GLY A 35 0.49 11.36 8.16
C GLY A 35 1.99 11.19 8.01
N THR A 36 2.41 10.96 6.78
CA THR A 36 3.81 10.72 6.39
C THR A 36 4.72 11.88 6.76
N ALA A 37 4.24 13.12 6.63
CA ALA A 37 5.00 14.33 6.97
C ALA A 37 5.39 14.43 8.47
N SER A 38 4.72 13.67 9.35
CA SER A 38 5.01 13.68 10.78
C SER A 38 6.14 12.72 11.20
N ILE A 39 6.70 11.95 10.24
CA ILE A 39 7.86 11.08 10.43
C ILE A 39 9.01 11.64 9.59
N ASN A 40 10.19 11.76 10.18
CA ASN A 40 11.39 12.20 9.46
C ASN A 40 11.70 11.25 8.28
N ALA A 41 11.96 11.82 7.10
CA ALA A 41 12.17 11.05 5.88
C ALA A 41 13.38 10.10 5.94
N GLU A 42 14.47 10.49 6.61
CA GLU A 42 15.64 9.63 6.80
C GLU A 42 15.31 8.43 7.69
N VAL A 43 14.52 8.64 8.74
CA VAL A 43 14.03 7.55 9.60
C VAL A 43 13.16 6.59 8.81
N TRP A 44 12.16 7.11 8.08
CA TRP A 44 11.29 6.29 7.25
C TRP A 44 12.07 5.47 6.24
N ASN A 45 12.95 6.12 5.46
CA ASN A 45 13.69 5.48 4.39
C ASN A 45 14.72 4.47 4.92
N ARG A 46 15.34 4.74 6.07
CA ARG A 46 16.22 3.78 6.75
C ARG A 46 15.45 2.52 7.16
N LEU A 47 14.27 2.66 7.76
CA LEU A 47 13.45 1.53 8.17
C LEU A 47 12.92 0.75 6.94
N ALA A 48 12.53 1.46 5.88
CA ALA A 48 12.05 0.86 4.64
C ALA A 48 13.15 0.19 3.79
N GLY A 49 14.40 0.66 3.90
CA GLY A 49 15.56 0.16 3.16
C GLY A 49 16.13 -1.17 3.66
N GLY A 50 15.82 -1.56 4.90
CA GLY A 50 16.41 -2.75 5.52
C GLY A 50 17.91 -2.60 5.74
N GLU A 51 18.70 -3.64 5.43
CA GLU A 51 20.17 -3.61 5.55
C GLU A 51 20.87 -2.89 4.38
N GLY A 52 20.13 -2.45 3.35
CA GLY A 52 20.68 -1.74 2.20
C GLY A 52 20.66 -0.22 2.37
N SER A 53 21.56 0.49 1.65
CA SER A 53 21.55 1.95 1.56
C SER A 53 20.39 2.53 0.73
N HIS A 54 19.61 1.66 0.08
CA HIS A 54 18.50 2.04 -0.81
C HIS A 54 17.27 1.21 -0.54
N THR A 55 16.09 1.82 -0.71
CA THR A 55 14.81 1.13 -0.66
C THR A 55 14.68 0.18 -1.85
N PRO A 56 14.47 -1.14 -1.64
CA PRO A 56 14.37 -2.10 -2.74
C PRO A 56 13.11 -1.90 -3.59
N ASN A 57 12.11 -1.20 -3.03
CA ASN A 57 10.87 -0.84 -3.71
C ASN A 57 10.70 0.70 -3.71
N PRO A 58 10.63 1.36 -4.89
CA PRO A 58 10.48 2.80 -4.95
C PRO A 58 9.21 3.31 -4.27
N PHE A 59 8.15 2.48 -4.23
CA PHE A 59 6.87 2.83 -3.61
C PHE A 59 6.90 2.77 -2.08
N SER A 60 7.98 2.24 -1.48
CA SER A 60 8.17 2.23 -0.03
C SER A 60 8.83 3.52 0.49
N ASN A 61 9.30 4.40 -0.39
CA ASN A 61 9.94 5.65 0.00
C ASN A 61 8.96 6.64 0.63
N HIS A 62 9.48 7.41 1.59
CA HIS A 62 8.76 8.52 2.23
C HIS A 62 8.15 9.49 1.22
N ALA A 63 8.94 9.89 0.21
CA ALA A 63 8.51 10.84 -0.81
C ALA A 63 7.29 10.35 -1.62
N PHE A 64 7.15 9.03 -1.82
CA PHE A 64 5.99 8.47 -2.53
C PHE A 64 4.71 8.62 -1.71
N PHE A 65 4.75 8.22 -0.44
CA PHE A 65 3.62 8.38 0.48
C PHE A 65 3.26 9.86 0.69
N LEU A 66 4.27 10.71 0.87
CA LEU A 66 4.08 12.15 1.01
C LEU A 66 3.40 12.76 -0.21
N ALA A 67 3.81 12.38 -1.43
CA ALA A 67 3.18 12.86 -2.65
C ALA A 67 1.70 12.45 -2.77
N LEU A 68 1.36 11.23 -2.35
CA LEU A 68 -0.03 10.75 -2.34
C LEU A 68 -0.90 11.50 -1.33
N GLU A 69 -0.36 11.82 -0.16
CA GLU A 69 -1.06 12.63 0.84
C GLU A 69 -1.19 14.09 0.39
N GLN A 70 -0.11 14.71 -0.10
CA GLN A 70 -0.10 16.12 -0.51
C GLN A 70 -0.92 16.41 -1.77
N SER A 71 -1.02 15.44 -2.68
CA SER A 71 -1.92 15.54 -3.85
C SER A 71 -3.40 15.38 -3.48
N GLY A 72 -3.71 14.95 -2.26
CA GLY A 72 -5.07 14.63 -1.82
C GLY A 72 -5.58 13.26 -2.28
N SER A 73 -4.71 12.41 -2.83
CA SER A 73 -5.09 11.07 -3.29
C SER A 73 -5.32 10.11 -2.12
N ALA A 74 -4.43 10.11 -1.13
CA ALA A 74 -4.48 9.25 0.04
C ALA A 74 -4.70 10.08 1.32
N ILE A 75 -5.92 10.62 1.49
CA ILE A 75 -6.30 11.43 2.67
C ILE A 75 -7.63 10.93 3.24
N ALA A 76 -8.00 11.42 4.43
CA ALA A 76 -9.25 11.03 5.08
C ALA A 76 -10.50 11.27 4.20
N GLN A 77 -10.52 12.37 3.44
CA GLN A 77 -11.59 12.78 2.55
C GLN A 77 -11.81 11.80 1.39
N THR A 78 -10.76 11.09 0.97
CA THR A 78 -10.82 10.03 -0.05
C THR A 78 -10.85 8.63 0.58
N GLY A 79 -11.13 8.55 1.89
CA GLY A 79 -11.24 7.29 2.62
C GLY A 79 -9.90 6.60 2.89
N TRP A 80 -8.81 7.36 2.97
CA TRP A 80 -7.42 6.92 3.21
C TRP A 80 -6.78 7.73 4.35
N GLN A 81 -7.37 7.73 5.56
CA GLN A 81 -6.80 8.49 6.68
C GLN A 81 -5.52 7.82 7.21
N PRO A 82 -4.34 8.46 7.19
CA PRO A 82 -3.11 7.83 7.66
C PRO A 82 -3.12 7.59 9.18
N GLN A 83 -2.55 6.46 9.60
CA GLN A 83 -2.42 5.99 10.98
C GLN A 83 -1.10 5.22 11.17
N HIS A 84 0.02 5.77 10.66
CA HIS A 84 1.29 5.02 10.61
C HIS A 84 1.82 4.68 12.00
N ILE A 85 2.20 3.43 12.22
CA ILE A 85 2.77 2.98 13.50
C ILE A 85 4.29 3.14 13.43
N LEU A 86 4.86 3.93 14.34
CA LEU A 86 6.31 3.99 14.56
C LEU A 86 6.62 3.37 15.93
N LEU A 87 7.42 2.30 15.94
CA LEU A 87 7.94 1.73 17.17
C LEU A 87 9.32 2.30 17.48
N SER A 88 9.53 2.64 18.75
CA SER A 88 10.79 3.15 19.27
C SER A 88 11.27 2.32 20.45
N GLN A 89 12.57 2.02 20.49
CA GLN A 89 13.21 1.40 21.65
C GLN A 89 14.17 2.42 22.26
N ASN A 90 13.96 2.79 23.53
CA ASN A 90 14.72 3.86 24.20
C ASN A 90 14.77 5.13 23.33
N GLU A 91 13.60 5.61 22.88
CA GLU A 91 13.41 6.77 21.98
C GLU A 91 13.97 6.63 20.56
N THR A 92 14.71 5.56 20.24
CA THR A 92 15.26 5.34 18.91
C THR A 92 14.23 4.63 18.02
N PRO A 93 13.84 5.17 16.86
CA PRO A 93 12.90 4.49 15.95
C PRO A 93 13.51 3.22 15.35
N VAL A 94 12.84 2.09 15.58
CA VAL A 94 13.31 0.73 15.22
C VAL A 94 12.41 -0.01 14.23
N ALA A 95 11.14 0.39 14.10
CA ALA A 95 10.22 -0.25 13.15
C ALA A 95 9.10 0.69 12.74
N LEU A 96 8.59 0.53 11.52
CA LEU A 96 7.51 1.33 10.95
C LEU A 96 6.53 0.44 10.19
N MET A 97 5.24 0.72 10.32
CA MET A 97 4.18 0.08 9.51
C MET A 97 3.27 1.17 8.94
N PRO A 98 3.34 1.44 7.62
CA PRO A 98 2.38 2.31 6.97
C PRO A 98 0.99 1.69 7.04
N LEU A 99 0.09 2.40 7.71
CA LEU A 99 -1.28 1.98 8.00
C LEU A 99 -2.25 3.12 7.71
N PHE A 100 -3.45 2.79 7.25
CA PHE A 100 -4.52 3.73 6.94
C PHE A 100 -5.84 3.25 7.53
N LEU A 101 -6.60 4.17 8.14
CA LEU A 101 -8.00 3.97 8.47
C LEU A 101 -8.84 4.19 7.20
N LYS A 102 -9.47 3.11 6.72
CA LYS A 102 -10.20 3.05 5.46
C LYS A 102 -11.70 3.08 5.70
N SER A 103 -12.41 3.94 4.96
CA SER A 103 -13.88 3.99 4.91
C SER A 103 -14.49 3.19 3.76
N HIS A 104 -13.66 2.64 2.86
CA HIS A 104 -14.03 1.78 1.74
C HIS A 104 -12.80 1.05 1.17
N SER A 105 -12.98 0.00 0.36
CA SER A 105 -11.88 -0.72 -0.32
C SER A 105 -11.35 -0.12 -1.63
N GLN A 106 -11.89 1.01 -2.11
CA GLN A 106 -11.36 1.63 -3.34
C GLN A 106 -9.87 2.00 -3.19
N GLY A 107 -9.10 1.69 -4.24
CA GLY A 107 -7.65 1.90 -4.30
C GLY A 107 -6.79 0.80 -3.65
N GLU A 108 -7.41 -0.18 -2.96
CA GLU A 108 -6.69 -1.30 -2.35
C GLU A 108 -6.30 -2.37 -3.37
N TYR A 109 -6.91 -2.39 -4.56
CA TYR A 109 -6.78 -3.43 -5.59
C TYR A 109 -7.13 -4.86 -5.13
N VAL A 110 -7.71 -4.98 -3.94
CA VAL A 110 -8.39 -6.16 -3.40
C VAL A 110 -9.78 -5.66 -3.00
N PHE A 111 -10.81 -6.18 -3.64
CA PHE A 111 -12.18 -5.72 -3.40
C PHE A 111 -12.86 -6.63 -2.38
N ASP A 112 -13.19 -6.05 -1.23
CA ASP A 112 -13.82 -6.75 -0.11
C ASP A 112 -15.35 -6.67 -0.14
N HIS A 113 -15.96 -6.24 -1.24
CA HIS A 113 -17.41 -5.99 -1.31
C HIS A 113 -18.25 -7.17 -0.82
N ALA A 114 -17.91 -8.40 -1.20
CA ALA A 114 -18.63 -9.58 -0.74
C ALA A 114 -18.50 -9.82 0.78
N TRP A 115 -17.34 -9.52 1.37
CA TRP A 115 -17.11 -9.63 2.82
C TRP A 115 -17.83 -8.52 3.58
N ALA A 116 -17.73 -7.29 3.08
CA ALA A 116 -18.43 -6.15 3.64
C ALA A 116 -19.95 -6.37 3.64
N ASP A 117 -20.51 -6.77 2.50
CA ASP A 117 -21.95 -7.04 2.35
C ASP A 117 -22.42 -8.16 3.31
N ALA A 118 -21.64 -9.25 3.43
CA ALA A 118 -21.99 -10.35 4.31
C ALA A 118 -21.95 -9.94 5.79
N PHE A 119 -20.93 -9.18 6.20
CA PHE A 119 -20.76 -8.73 7.57
C PHE A 119 -21.83 -7.70 7.98
N GLU A 120 -22.17 -6.78 7.07
CA GLU A 120 -23.24 -5.80 7.28
C GLU A 120 -24.61 -6.48 7.39
N ARG A 121 -24.88 -7.50 6.56
CA ARG A 121 -26.12 -8.31 6.68
C ARG A 121 -26.21 -9.08 7.99
N ALA A 122 -25.09 -9.41 8.62
CA ALA A 122 -25.05 -10.01 9.95
C ALA A 122 -25.22 -8.98 11.09
N GLY A 123 -25.38 -7.69 10.78
CA GLY A 123 -25.60 -6.62 11.75
C GLY A 123 -24.31 -5.92 12.22
N GLY A 124 -23.16 -6.23 11.62
CA GLY A 124 -21.89 -5.56 11.90
C GLY A 124 -21.69 -4.29 11.06
N ASN A 125 -20.65 -3.52 11.38
CA ASN A 125 -20.15 -2.44 10.52
C ASN A 125 -18.79 -2.86 9.97
N TYR A 126 -18.66 -3.08 8.66
CA TYR A 126 -17.38 -3.51 8.08
C TYR A 126 -16.36 -2.37 7.99
N TYR A 127 -16.82 -1.13 7.80
CA TYR A 127 -15.98 0.06 7.83
C TYR A 127 -16.29 0.91 9.06
N PRO A 128 -15.30 1.64 9.61
CA PRO A 128 -13.92 1.67 9.13
C PRO A 128 -13.09 0.44 9.54
N LYS A 129 -12.07 0.13 8.73
CA LYS A 129 -11.04 -0.89 9.00
C LYS A 129 -9.64 -0.28 8.93
N LEU A 130 -8.63 -0.91 9.55
CA LEU A 130 -7.24 -0.55 9.31
C LEU A 130 -6.67 -1.35 8.14
N GLN A 131 -5.86 -0.69 7.32
CA GLN A 131 -5.27 -1.27 6.12
C GLN A 131 -3.78 -0.95 6.05
N ALA A 132 -2.96 -1.98 6.19
CA ALA A 132 -1.53 -1.92 5.93
C ALA A 132 -1.31 -2.13 4.44
N SER A 133 -0.88 -1.07 3.77
CA SER A 133 -0.67 -1.09 2.33
C SER A 133 0.26 0.03 1.91
N ILE A 134 0.81 -0.12 0.70
CA ILE A 134 1.32 1.01 -0.06
C ILE A 134 0.14 1.45 -0.94
N PRO A 135 -0.39 2.69 -0.81
CA PRO A 135 -1.62 3.05 -1.51
C PRO A 135 -1.46 2.93 -3.03
N PHE A 136 -2.55 2.55 -3.68
CA PHE A 136 -2.67 2.42 -5.13
C PHE A 136 -1.61 1.53 -5.81
N THR A 137 -0.97 0.63 -5.07
CA THR A 137 0.17 -0.16 -5.55
C THR A 137 -0.09 -1.66 -5.36
N PRO A 138 -0.58 -2.38 -6.39
CA PRO A 138 -0.91 -3.81 -6.31
C PRO A 138 0.33 -4.72 -6.43
N VAL A 139 1.43 -4.36 -5.76
CA VAL A 139 2.72 -5.04 -5.87
C VAL A 139 3.11 -5.64 -4.52
N THR A 140 3.43 -6.94 -4.54
CA THR A 140 3.96 -7.67 -3.39
C THR A 140 5.21 -6.97 -2.85
N SER A 141 5.16 -6.56 -1.59
CA SER A 141 6.20 -5.77 -0.94
C SER A 141 6.08 -5.85 0.58
N GLN A 142 7.17 -5.56 1.29
CA GLN A 142 7.17 -5.47 2.75
C GLN A 142 6.16 -4.40 3.22
N LYS A 143 5.42 -4.68 4.29
CA LYS A 143 4.53 -3.74 4.99
C LYS A 143 5.01 -3.42 6.41
N MET A 144 5.84 -4.29 6.97
CA MET A 144 6.54 -4.08 8.23
C MET A 144 7.98 -3.68 7.92
N PHE A 145 8.24 -2.37 7.91
CA PHE A 145 9.55 -1.77 7.70
C PHE A 145 10.40 -1.92 8.95
N VAL A 146 11.24 -2.95 8.96
CA VAL A 146 12.10 -3.32 10.08
C VAL A 146 13.52 -3.55 9.53
N PRO A 147 14.56 -2.91 10.10
CA PRO A 147 15.94 -3.23 9.77
C PRO A 147 16.25 -4.68 10.15
N SER A 148 16.67 -5.45 9.15
CA SER A 148 17.01 -6.88 9.23
C SER A 148 15.96 -7.79 9.89
N ASN A 149 16.29 -9.08 10.03
CA ASN A 149 15.38 -10.19 10.38
C ASN A 149 14.85 -10.18 11.83
N ARG A 150 14.54 -9.00 12.37
CA ARG A 150 13.97 -8.79 13.72
C ARG A 150 12.48 -9.15 13.73
N LEU A 151 12.20 -10.45 13.74
CA LEU A 151 10.85 -11.00 13.78
C LEU A 151 10.07 -10.53 15.01
N ASP A 152 10.75 -10.28 16.13
CA ASP A 152 10.16 -9.71 17.35
C ASP A 152 9.53 -8.32 17.09
N LEU A 153 10.21 -7.43 16.36
CA LEU A 153 9.68 -6.11 16.01
C LEU A 153 8.53 -6.19 15.01
N LYS A 154 8.60 -7.12 14.04
CA LYS A 154 7.47 -7.38 13.13
C LYS A 154 6.23 -7.87 13.87
N ARG A 155 6.39 -8.78 14.85
CA ARG A 155 5.30 -9.23 15.73
C ARG A 155 4.74 -8.08 16.56
N ALA A 156 5.61 -7.23 17.11
CA ALA A 156 5.18 -6.05 17.84
C ALA A 156 4.35 -5.09 16.97
N LEU A 157 4.71 -4.90 15.69
CA LEU A 157 3.90 -4.11 14.74
C LEU A 157 2.51 -4.71 14.51
N LEU A 158 2.42 -6.03 14.28
CA LEU A 158 1.14 -6.72 14.11
C LEU A 158 0.25 -6.59 15.35
N GLU A 159 0.82 -6.80 16.53
CA GLU A 159 0.09 -6.66 17.80
C GLU A 159 -0.33 -5.21 18.07
N THR A 160 0.54 -4.24 17.79
CA THR A 160 0.20 -2.81 17.91
C THR A 160 -0.96 -2.44 16.98
N ALA A 161 -0.96 -2.94 15.74
CA ALA A 161 -2.05 -2.69 14.80
C ALA A 161 -3.37 -3.31 15.28
N ARG A 162 -3.33 -4.51 15.86
CA ARG A 162 -4.49 -5.17 16.47
C ARG A 162 -5.04 -4.36 17.66
N GLN A 163 -4.17 -3.94 18.57
CA GLN A 163 -4.55 -3.10 19.72
C GLN A 163 -5.13 -1.76 19.28
N LEU A 164 -4.57 -1.14 18.24
CA LEU A 164 -5.11 0.10 17.68
C LEU A 164 -6.53 -0.10 17.12
N ALA A 165 -6.80 -1.23 16.44
CA ALA A 165 -8.15 -1.56 15.99
C ALA A 165 -9.12 -1.74 17.16
N ASP A 166 -8.71 -2.46 18.22
CA ASP A 166 -9.53 -2.65 19.42
C ASP A 166 -9.86 -1.29 20.09
N GLN A 167 -8.85 -0.43 20.26
CA GLN A 167 -9.01 0.91 20.87
C GLN A 167 -9.93 1.82 20.07
N LEU A 168 -9.87 1.74 18.74
CA LEU A 168 -10.71 2.52 17.83
C LEU A 168 -12.05 1.84 17.51
N ASN A 169 -12.34 0.68 18.12
CA ASN A 169 -13.53 -0.14 17.89
C ASN A 169 -13.78 -0.42 16.39
N LEU A 170 -12.71 -0.83 15.70
CA LEU A 170 -12.72 -1.12 14.26
C LEU A 170 -13.07 -2.58 14.01
N SER A 171 -13.62 -2.85 12.82
CA SER A 171 -14.03 -4.19 12.43
C SER A 171 -12.86 -5.18 12.29
N SER A 172 -11.73 -4.70 11.76
CA SER A 172 -10.59 -5.54 11.40
C SER A 172 -9.33 -4.73 11.09
N VAL A 173 -8.20 -5.46 11.00
CA VAL A 173 -6.94 -4.99 10.42
C VAL A 173 -6.58 -5.88 9.24
N HIS A 174 -6.24 -5.27 8.12
CA HIS A 174 -5.93 -5.94 6.87
C HIS A 174 -4.51 -5.58 6.43
N ALA A 175 -3.85 -6.51 5.74
CA ALA A 175 -2.58 -6.24 5.05
C ALA A 175 -2.63 -6.88 3.66
N THR A 176 -2.48 -6.07 2.61
CA THR A 176 -2.58 -6.54 1.21
C THR A 176 -1.22 -6.54 0.53
N PHE A 177 -1.02 -7.47 -0.41
CA PHE A 177 0.23 -7.63 -1.15
C PHE A 177 1.46 -7.71 -0.22
N VAL A 178 1.34 -8.44 0.89
CA VAL A 178 2.46 -8.74 1.79
C VAL A 178 3.40 -9.75 1.16
N SER A 179 4.66 -9.75 1.59
CA SER A 179 5.61 -10.81 1.22
C SER A 179 5.18 -12.17 1.78
N LYS A 180 5.72 -13.26 1.22
CA LYS A 180 5.43 -14.62 1.70
C LYS A 180 5.87 -14.79 3.16
N GLU A 181 7.00 -14.20 3.50
CA GLU A 181 7.61 -14.26 4.84
C GLU A 181 6.74 -13.52 5.87
N GLU A 182 6.21 -12.34 5.51
CA GLU A 182 5.29 -11.60 6.36
C GLU A 182 3.93 -12.28 6.50
N ALA A 183 3.41 -12.90 5.43
CA ALA A 183 2.17 -13.67 5.51
C ALA A 183 2.31 -14.85 6.48
N GLN A 184 3.39 -15.64 6.36
CA GLN A 184 3.69 -16.75 7.27
C GLN A 184 3.87 -16.28 8.71
N LEU A 185 4.55 -15.14 8.93
CA LEU A 185 4.68 -14.56 10.25
C LEU A 185 3.32 -14.15 10.81
N ALA A 186 2.47 -13.49 10.01
CA ALA A 186 1.15 -13.06 10.45
C ALA A 186 0.25 -14.25 10.82
N GLU A 187 0.24 -15.32 10.03
CA GLU A 187 -0.48 -16.57 10.32
C GLU A 187 -0.06 -17.17 11.67
N GLN A 188 1.25 -17.20 11.97
CA GLN A 188 1.77 -17.66 13.26
C GLN A 188 1.34 -16.78 14.44
N ASN A 189 0.87 -15.56 14.19
CA ASN A 189 0.36 -14.62 15.19
C ASN A 189 -1.17 -14.48 15.11
N GLY A 190 -1.87 -15.48 14.57
CA GLY A 190 -3.33 -15.57 14.61
C GLY A 190 -4.07 -14.77 13.52
N TRP A 191 -3.36 -14.25 12.52
CA TRP A 191 -4.00 -13.61 11.37
C TRP A 191 -4.49 -14.63 10.36
N LEU A 192 -5.52 -14.26 9.60
CA LEU A 192 -6.09 -15.09 8.54
C LEU A 192 -5.51 -14.71 7.18
N SER A 193 -5.09 -15.70 6.40
CA SER A 193 -4.64 -15.49 5.03
C SER A 193 -5.78 -15.61 4.03
N ARG A 194 -5.81 -14.66 3.09
CA ARG A 194 -6.64 -14.71 1.88
C ARG A 194 -5.73 -14.71 0.66
N LEU A 195 -5.92 -15.69 -0.21
CA LEU A 195 -5.15 -15.82 -1.44
C LEU A 195 -5.89 -15.17 -2.62
N ASP A 196 -5.13 -14.57 -3.52
CA ASP A 196 -5.59 -14.04 -4.80
C ASP A 196 -4.56 -14.36 -5.89
N THR A 197 -4.96 -14.24 -7.16
CA THR A 197 -4.13 -14.58 -8.32
C THR A 197 -3.61 -13.33 -9.01
N GLN A 198 -2.29 -13.25 -9.19
CA GLN A 198 -1.65 -12.22 -10.02
C GLN A 198 -0.95 -12.85 -11.22
N PHE A 199 -1.02 -12.18 -12.37
CA PHE A 199 -0.27 -12.56 -13.57
C PHE A 199 0.94 -11.66 -13.72
N HIS A 200 2.14 -12.23 -13.58
CA HIS A 200 3.40 -11.51 -13.76
C HIS A 200 4.07 -11.95 -15.04
N TRP A 201 4.41 -10.99 -15.90
CA TRP A 201 5.35 -11.25 -16.99
C TRP A 201 6.77 -11.18 -16.43
N LYS A 202 7.55 -12.24 -16.63
CA LYS A 202 8.97 -12.29 -16.26
C LYS A 202 9.80 -12.42 -17.53
N ASN A 203 10.81 -11.57 -17.66
CA ASN A 203 11.80 -11.76 -18.72
C ASN A 203 12.57 -13.07 -18.44
N ARG A 204 12.51 -14.03 -19.38
CA ARG A 204 13.19 -15.33 -19.27
C ARG A 204 14.59 -15.31 -19.89
N GLY A 205 15.26 -14.16 -19.88
CA GLY A 205 16.56 -13.94 -20.51
C GLY A 205 16.48 -13.53 -21.99
N PHE A 206 15.35 -13.01 -22.45
CA PHE A 206 15.21 -12.45 -23.79
C PHE A 206 16.09 -11.21 -23.94
N SER A 207 16.97 -11.20 -24.93
CA SER A 207 17.83 -10.06 -25.24
C SER A 207 17.20 -9.14 -26.29
N ARG A 208 16.30 -9.67 -27.12
CA ARG A 208 15.55 -8.93 -28.13
C ARG A 208 14.09 -9.33 -28.14
N PHE A 209 13.27 -8.45 -28.73
CA PHE A 209 11.83 -8.67 -28.89
C PHE A 209 11.50 -9.97 -29.64
N ASP A 210 12.32 -10.35 -30.61
CA ASP A 210 12.14 -11.57 -31.39
C ASP A 210 12.24 -12.83 -30.53
N ASP A 211 13.13 -12.85 -29.52
CA ASP A 211 13.26 -13.98 -28.60
C ASP A 211 11.96 -14.19 -27.81
N PHE A 212 11.30 -13.09 -27.39
CA PHE A 212 10.02 -13.13 -26.71
C PHE A 212 8.91 -13.68 -27.62
N VAL A 213 8.72 -13.13 -28.82
CA VAL A 213 7.60 -13.55 -29.69
C VAL A 213 7.77 -14.95 -30.26
N GLN A 214 8.99 -15.49 -30.29
CA GLN A 214 9.25 -16.89 -30.64
C GLN A 214 8.69 -17.87 -29.60
N THR A 215 8.48 -17.45 -28.35
CA THR A 215 7.85 -18.29 -27.32
C THR A 215 6.32 -18.39 -27.45
N LEU A 216 5.72 -17.61 -28.34
CA LEU A 216 4.27 -17.55 -28.54
C LEU A 216 3.82 -18.48 -29.68
N SER A 217 2.54 -18.87 -29.65
CA SER A 217 1.94 -19.59 -30.77
C SER A 217 2.04 -18.81 -32.08
N SER A 218 2.13 -19.50 -33.22
CA SER A 218 2.34 -18.86 -34.52
C SER A 218 1.30 -17.79 -34.84
N ARG A 219 0.03 -17.99 -34.43
CA ARG A 219 -1.04 -17.00 -34.58
C ARG A 219 -0.76 -15.74 -33.77
N LYS A 220 -0.45 -15.85 -32.48
CA LYS A 220 -0.14 -14.71 -31.60
C LYS A 220 1.11 -13.97 -32.07
N ARG A 221 2.18 -14.70 -32.40
CA ARG A 221 3.42 -14.14 -32.95
C ARG A 221 3.15 -13.32 -34.22
N LYS A 222 2.45 -13.89 -35.22
CA LYS A 222 2.13 -13.19 -36.48
C LYS A 222 1.28 -11.94 -36.25
N ALA A 223 0.31 -12.00 -35.35
CA ALA A 223 -0.54 -10.85 -35.01
C ALA A 223 0.29 -9.69 -34.42
N ILE A 224 1.08 -9.96 -33.38
CA ILE A 224 1.92 -8.95 -32.70
C ILE A 224 2.93 -8.32 -33.66
N ILE A 225 3.59 -9.13 -34.50
CA ILE A 225 4.54 -8.62 -35.51
C ILE A 225 3.83 -7.70 -36.50
N ARG A 226 2.64 -8.09 -36.98
CA ARG A 226 1.85 -7.27 -37.91
C ARG A 226 1.40 -5.95 -37.29
N GLU A 227 0.95 -5.96 -36.03
CA GLU A 227 0.55 -4.74 -35.31
C GLU A 227 1.72 -3.78 -35.13
N ARG A 228 2.89 -4.26 -34.71
CA ARG A 228 4.10 -3.42 -34.59
C ARG A 228 4.55 -2.86 -35.93
N LYS A 229 4.40 -3.62 -37.02
CA LYS A 229 4.71 -3.13 -38.37
C LYS A 229 3.84 -1.93 -38.74
N LYS A 230 2.52 -2.00 -38.49
CA LYS A 230 1.60 -0.89 -38.75
C LYS A 230 1.99 0.38 -37.99
N VAL A 231 2.41 0.27 -36.73
CA VAL A 231 2.87 1.42 -35.94
C VAL A 231 4.13 2.03 -36.57
N ARG A 232 5.09 1.21 -37.03
CA ARG A 232 6.29 1.71 -37.73
C ARG A 232 5.98 2.35 -39.08
N GLU A 233 4.95 1.88 -39.76
CA GLU A 233 4.46 2.44 -41.04
C GLU A 233 3.60 3.69 -40.83
N SER A 234 3.26 4.04 -39.58
CA SER A 234 2.53 5.26 -39.25
C SER A 234 3.47 6.43 -38.99
N ASN A 235 3.00 7.67 -39.17
CA ASN A 235 3.74 8.90 -38.84
C ASN A 235 3.73 9.20 -37.32
N ILE A 236 3.84 8.17 -36.47
CA ILE A 236 3.87 8.31 -35.02
C ILE A 236 5.32 8.24 -34.54
N THR A 237 5.74 9.26 -33.80
CA THR A 237 7.01 9.26 -33.07
C THR A 237 6.76 8.87 -31.61
N ILE A 238 7.61 8.00 -31.07
CA ILE A 238 7.60 7.62 -29.66
C ILE A 238 8.82 8.24 -29.00
N GLU A 239 8.59 9.06 -27.98
CA GLU A 239 9.63 9.70 -27.18
C GLU A 239 9.63 9.13 -25.76
N TRP A 240 10.82 8.95 -25.19
CA TRP A 240 11.00 8.49 -23.81
C TRP A 240 11.37 9.68 -22.95
N LEU A 241 10.48 10.06 -22.03
CA LEU A 241 10.69 11.16 -21.10
C LEU A 241 11.01 10.61 -19.72
N GLN A 242 12.01 11.18 -19.06
CA GLN A 242 12.46 10.72 -17.74
C GLN A 242 12.74 11.90 -16.81
N GLY A 243 12.42 11.75 -15.53
CA GLY A 243 12.71 12.75 -14.49
C GLY A 243 12.28 14.16 -14.89
N LYS A 244 13.25 15.07 -15.03
CA LYS A 244 13.03 16.49 -15.34
C LYS A 244 12.44 16.75 -16.73
N ASP A 245 12.49 15.80 -17.64
CA ASP A 245 11.91 15.95 -18.98
C ASP A 245 10.37 15.83 -18.93
N ILE A 246 9.82 15.30 -17.84
CA ILE A 246 8.38 15.18 -17.61
C ILE A 246 7.82 16.51 -17.06
N ALA A 247 7.34 17.37 -17.96
CA ALA A 247 6.61 18.59 -17.63
C ALA A 247 5.11 18.38 -17.31
N ALA A 248 4.48 19.35 -16.62
CA ALA A 248 3.06 19.33 -16.25
C ALA A 248 2.10 19.04 -17.42
N ARG A 249 2.35 19.63 -18.59
CA ARG A 249 1.57 19.38 -19.82
C ARG A 249 1.48 17.91 -20.24
N HIS A 250 2.47 17.07 -19.86
CA HIS A 250 2.39 15.64 -20.13
C HIS A 250 1.36 14.96 -19.22
N TRP A 251 1.25 15.39 -17.96
CA TRP A 251 0.27 14.88 -17.01
C TRP A 251 -1.15 15.28 -17.41
N ASP A 252 -1.36 16.52 -17.85
CA ASP A 252 -2.65 16.99 -18.36
C ASP A 252 -3.12 16.10 -19.53
N LYS A 253 -2.22 15.85 -20.50
CA LYS A 253 -2.51 14.95 -21.62
C LYS A 253 -2.68 13.50 -21.22
N PHE A 254 -1.91 13.01 -20.26
CA PHE A 254 -2.09 11.65 -19.74
C PHE A 254 -3.49 11.48 -19.13
N PHE A 255 -3.96 12.47 -18.39
CA PHE A 255 -5.28 12.45 -17.76
C PHE A 255 -6.43 12.43 -18.79
N GLU A 256 -6.28 13.13 -19.92
CA GLU A 256 -7.27 13.06 -21.02
C GLU A 256 -7.45 11.64 -21.60
N PHE A 257 -6.48 10.75 -21.45
CA PHE A 257 -6.54 9.38 -21.96
C PHE A 257 -7.15 8.36 -20.99
N TYR A 258 -7.41 8.74 -19.73
CA TYR A 258 -7.90 7.86 -18.67
C TYR A 258 -9.38 8.09 -18.36
#